data_AF-A0A3R9KM02-F1
#
_entry.id   AF-A0A3R9KM02-F1
#
_cell.length_a   1.000
_cell.length_b   1.000
_cell.length_c   1.000
_cell.angle_alpha   90.00
_cell.angle_beta   90.00
_cell.angle_gamma   90.00
#
_symmetry.space_group_name_H-M   'P 1'
#
loop_
_entity.id
_entity.type
_entity.pdbx_description
1 polymer ?
#
loop_
_entity_poly.entity_id
_entity_poly.type
_entity_poly.pdbx_seq_one_letter_code
_entity_poly.pdbx_strand_id
1 'polypeptide(L)'
;MVAQQAKFMSEQLEVEIDLDRRKHEKKSLKPAKESEAKEKKISRTDPESGWFHKGEHKEVFAYSAQVACDKHGWALAYTVEAGNVHDSQAFPTLFSKLEAFSPRYIIADSGYKTPAIAHYLLKRNIIPVFPYTRPKGVRGNLRPSDFVYDSYYDCYLCPENQVFTYCTTTRAGYREYKSDPTVCVACPLLSVCTRSQNQQKVITRHV
;
A
#
# COMPACT_ATOMS: atom_id res chain seq x y z
N MET A 1 -0.08 -26.61 -7.91
CA MET A 1 -0.79 -25.32 -7.89
C MET A 1 -0.92 -24.87 -6.45
N VAL A 2 -0.58 -23.63 -6.13
CA VAL A 2 -0.68 -23.13 -4.74
C VAL A 2 -1.54 -21.87 -4.76
N ALA A 3 -2.54 -21.82 -3.89
CA ALA A 3 -3.37 -20.63 -3.72
C ALA A 3 -2.48 -19.41 -3.39
N GLN A 4 -2.81 -18.25 -3.96
CA GLN A 4 -2.09 -17.04 -3.63
C GLN A 4 -2.44 -16.66 -2.19
N GLN A 5 -1.42 -16.51 -1.34
CA GLN A 5 -1.63 -16.13 0.05
C GLN A 5 -2.21 -14.71 0.12
N ALA A 6 -3.23 -14.51 0.94
CA ALA A 6 -3.88 -13.22 1.13
C ALA A 6 -2.87 -12.15 1.59
N LYS A 7 -3.12 -10.90 1.22
CA LYS A 7 -2.32 -9.78 1.72
C LYS A 7 -2.64 -9.58 3.20
N PHE A 8 -1.64 -9.16 3.99
CA PHE A 8 -1.85 -8.83 5.39
C PHE A 8 -2.96 -7.79 5.54
N MET A 9 -3.89 -8.03 6.48
CA MET A 9 -5.07 -7.21 6.79
C MET A 9 -6.08 -7.03 5.64
N SER A 10 -6.12 -7.93 4.64
CA SER A 10 -7.04 -7.79 3.51
C SER A 10 -8.52 -7.80 3.92
N GLU A 11 -8.92 -8.63 4.89
CA GLU A 11 -10.30 -8.71 5.35
C GLU A 11 -10.74 -7.42 6.06
N GLN A 12 -9.88 -6.87 6.93
CA GLN A 12 -10.14 -5.58 7.58
C GLN A 12 -10.26 -4.47 6.55
N LEU A 13 -9.40 -4.47 5.53
CA LEU A 13 -9.46 -3.50 4.44
C LEU A 13 -10.77 -3.61 3.65
N GLU A 14 -11.29 -4.83 3.40
CA GLU A 14 -12.57 -5.01 2.73
C GLU A 14 -13.74 -4.46 3.55
N VAL A 15 -13.72 -4.65 4.88
CA VAL A 15 -14.70 -4.06 5.79
C VAL A 15 -14.61 -2.53 5.79
N GLU A 16 -13.41 -1.96 5.89
CA GLU A 16 -13.18 -0.52 5.84
C GLU A 16 -13.66 0.09 4.50
N ILE A 17 -13.39 -0.57 3.37
CA ILE A 17 -13.88 -0.17 2.04
C ILE A 17 -15.41 -0.20 1.98
N ASP A 18 -16.05 -1.25 2.50
CA ASP A 18 -17.52 -1.35 2.44
C ASP A 18 -18.20 -0.31 3.33
N LEU A 19 -17.66 -0.01 4.51
CA LEU A 19 -18.16 1.07 5.36
C LEU A 19 -18.00 2.43 4.67
N ASP A 20 -16.86 2.68 4.05
CA ASP A 20 -16.59 3.89 3.28
C ASP A 20 -17.56 4.05 2.09
N ARG A 21 -17.77 2.98 1.32
CA ARG A 21 -18.71 3.00 0.19
C ARG A 21 -20.15 3.23 0.65
N ARG A 22 -20.58 2.65 1.78
CA ARG A 22 -21.90 2.91 2.38
C ARG A 22 -22.06 4.36 2.82
N LYS A 23 -21.03 4.97 3.43
CA LYS A 23 -21.03 6.39 3.79
C LYS A 23 -21.25 7.29 2.56
N HIS A 24 -20.75 6.88 1.40
CA HIS A 24 -20.92 7.57 0.12
C HIS A 24 -22.10 7.07 -0.72
N GLU A 25 -23.05 6.32 -0.14
CA GLU A 25 -24.23 5.78 -0.82
C GLU A 25 -23.92 4.91 -2.06
N LYS A 26 -22.71 4.33 -2.12
CA LYS A 26 -22.27 3.41 -3.16
C LYS A 26 -22.58 1.98 -2.74
N LYS A 27 -22.93 1.13 -3.73
CA LYS A 27 -23.08 -0.31 -3.54
C LYS A 27 -21.75 -0.94 -3.10
N SER A 28 -21.81 -1.95 -2.23
CA SER A 28 -20.66 -2.76 -1.83
C SER A 28 -20.00 -3.40 -3.05
N LEU A 29 -18.70 -3.67 -2.93
CA LEU A 29 -17.98 -4.39 -3.97
C LEU A 29 -18.31 -5.89 -3.87
N LYS A 30 -18.39 -6.56 -5.02
CA LYS A 30 -18.47 -8.02 -5.02
C LYS A 30 -17.19 -8.59 -4.38
N PRO A 31 -17.29 -9.71 -3.63
CA PRO A 31 -16.12 -10.40 -3.11
C PRO A 31 -15.14 -10.71 -4.25
N ALA A 32 -13.85 -10.76 -3.90
CA ALA A 32 -12.80 -11.00 -4.89
C ALA A 32 -13.08 -12.36 -5.49
N LYS A 33 -12.97 -12.48 -6.81
CA LYS A 33 -12.68 -13.80 -7.36
C LYS A 33 -11.38 -14.23 -6.70
N GLU A 34 -11.41 -15.39 -6.06
CA GLU A 34 -10.19 -16.03 -5.55
C GLU A 34 -9.15 -15.97 -6.66
N SER A 35 -8.01 -15.37 -6.35
CA SER A 35 -6.91 -15.29 -7.30
C SER A 35 -6.59 -16.69 -7.80
N GLU A 36 -6.64 -16.89 -9.11
CA GLU A 36 -6.37 -18.17 -9.74
C GLU A 36 -5.05 -18.75 -9.23
N ALA A 37 -5.07 -20.05 -8.92
CA ALA A 37 -3.91 -20.73 -8.36
C ALA A 37 -2.75 -20.63 -9.35
N LYS A 38 -1.70 -19.91 -8.96
CA LYS A 38 -0.51 -19.76 -9.80
C LYS A 38 0.33 -21.02 -9.72
N GLU A 39 0.92 -21.39 -10.86
CA GLU A 39 1.99 -22.37 -10.89
C GLU A 39 3.18 -21.82 -10.08
N LYS A 40 3.54 -22.51 -9.00
CA LYS A 40 4.74 -22.22 -8.21
C LYS A 40 5.79 -23.29 -8.52
N LYS A 41 7.02 -22.85 -8.79
CA LYS A 41 8.19 -23.74 -8.80
C LYS A 41 8.45 -24.19 -7.36
N ILE A 42 8.40 -25.49 -7.12
CA ILE A 42 8.66 -26.11 -5.82
C ILE A 42 9.92 -26.96 -5.99
N SER A 43 10.85 -26.87 -5.03
CA SER A 43 12.04 -27.70 -5.03
C SER A 43 11.66 -29.16 -4.78
N ARG A 44 12.29 -30.08 -5.51
CA ARG A 44 12.08 -31.52 -5.31
C ARG A 44 12.75 -32.03 -4.03
N THR A 45 13.78 -31.35 -3.56
CA THR A 45 14.58 -31.76 -2.38
C THR A 45 14.05 -31.14 -1.09
N ASP A 46 13.58 -29.90 -1.17
CA ASP A 46 13.08 -29.15 -0.01
C ASP A 46 11.85 -28.31 -0.39
N PRO A 47 10.63 -28.85 -0.23
CA PRO A 47 9.40 -28.17 -0.61
C PRO A 47 9.10 -26.87 0.15
N GLU A 48 9.73 -26.64 1.31
CA GLU A 48 9.54 -25.44 2.13
C GLU A 48 10.37 -24.26 1.62
N SER A 49 11.37 -24.52 0.77
CA SER A 49 12.20 -23.49 0.16
C SER A 49 11.45 -22.69 -0.91
N GLY A 50 11.65 -21.38 -0.92
CA GLY A 50 11.01 -20.47 -1.87
C GLY A 50 11.87 -20.22 -3.10
N TRP A 51 11.28 -20.26 -4.29
CA TRP A 51 11.94 -19.84 -5.52
C TRP A 51 12.22 -18.33 -5.49
N PHE A 52 13.50 -17.94 -5.49
CA PHE A 52 13.96 -16.57 -5.32
C PHE A 52 14.92 -16.14 -6.43
N HIS A 53 14.79 -14.89 -6.86
CA HIS A 53 15.68 -14.27 -7.84
C HIS A 53 16.66 -13.34 -7.13
N LYS A 54 17.94 -13.71 -7.11
CA LYS A 54 19.02 -12.89 -6.54
C LYS A 54 19.63 -12.02 -7.65
N GLY A 55 19.17 -10.77 -7.74
CA GLY A 55 19.56 -9.84 -8.80
C GLY A 55 19.06 -10.31 -10.16
N GLU A 56 19.74 -9.91 -11.24
CA GLU A 56 19.33 -10.24 -12.62
C GLU A 56 19.79 -11.63 -13.08
N HIS A 57 20.73 -12.29 -12.37
CA HIS A 57 21.50 -13.40 -12.95
C HIS A 57 21.42 -14.74 -12.20
N LYS A 58 20.75 -14.82 -11.04
CA LYS A 58 20.71 -16.08 -10.28
C LYS A 58 19.31 -16.37 -9.75
N GLU A 59 18.78 -17.50 -10.16
CA GLU A 59 17.56 -18.09 -9.62
C GLU A 59 17.95 -19.22 -8.67
N VAL A 60 17.53 -19.14 -7.41
CA VAL A 60 17.88 -20.11 -6.38
C VAL A 60 16.67 -20.40 -5.49
N PHE A 61 16.61 -21.61 -4.94
CA PHE A 61 15.70 -21.90 -3.83
C PHE A 61 16.34 -21.40 -2.53
N ALA A 62 15.63 -20.56 -1.78
CA ALA A 62 16.16 -19.89 -0.60
C ALA A 62 15.10 -19.72 0.49
N TYR A 63 15.60 -19.44 1.69
CA TYR A 63 14.83 -18.94 2.83
C TYR A 63 15.15 -17.47 3.05
N SER A 64 14.15 -16.69 3.43
CA SER A 64 14.32 -15.33 3.89
C SER A 64 14.21 -15.32 5.41
N ALA A 65 15.27 -14.85 6.07
CA ALA A 65 15.25 -14.61 7.50
C ALA A 65 14.94 -13.13 7.75
N GLN A 66 13.82 -12.86 8.40
CA GLN A 66 13.48 -11.53 8.89
C GLN A 66 13.96 -11.41 10.32
N VAL A 67 14.82 -10.43 10.57
CA VAL A 67 15.43 -10.23 11.89
C VAL A 67 15.07 -8.85 12.40
N ALA A 68 14.65 -8.79 13.65
CA ALA A 68 14.39 -7.56 14.37
C ALA A 68 15.50 -7.33 15.39
N CYS A 69 16.12 -6.16 15.30
CA CYS A 69 17.23 -5.77 16.16
C CYS A 69 16.84 -4.62 17.09
N ASP A 70 17.51 -4.53 18.23
CA ASP A 70 17.44 -3.36 19.10
C ASP A 70 18.28 -2.19 18.55
N LYS A 71 18.29 -1.07 19.27
CA LYS A 71 19.07 0.12 18.91
C LYS A 71 20.61 -0.09 18.94
N HIS A 72 21.08 -1.16 19.54
CA HIS A 72 22.49 -1.52 19.67
C HIS A 72 22.91 -2.64 18.70
N GLY A 73 21.98 -3.16 17.89
CA GLY A 73 22.23 -4.22 16.92
C GLY A 73 22.07 -5.64 17.47
N TRP A 74 21.54 -5.82 18.69
CA TRP A 74 21.21 -7.14 19.22
C TRP A 74 19.96 -7.68 18.55
N ALA A 75 20.04 -8.89 18.00
CA ALA A 75 18.88 -9.59 17.47
C ALA A 75 17.94 -9.98 18.61
N LEU A 76 16.75 -9.37 18.64
CA LEU A 76 15.72 -9.64 19.64
C LEU A 76 14.78 -10.77 19.21
N ALA A 77 14.46 -10.80 17.91
CA ALA A 77 13.56 -11.79 17.35
C ALA A 77 13.90 -12.03 15.87
N TYR A 78 13.55 -13.22 15.39
CA TYR A 78 13.61 -13.54 13.98
C TYR A 78 12.48 -14.48 13.57
N THR A 79 12.14 -14.47 12.28
CA THR A 79 11.27 -15.43 11.62
C THR A 79 11.95 -15.90 10.33
N VAL A 80 11.72 -17.15 9.96
CA VAL A 80 12.25 -17.74 8.73
C VAL A 80 11.06 -18.12 7.89
N GLU A 81 11.03 -17.61 6.67
CA GLU A 81 9.95 -17.84 5.72
C GLU A 81 10.57 -18.27 4.38
N ALA A 82 9.77 -18.89 3.53
CA ALA A 82 10.21 -19.23 2.18
C ALA A 82 10.62 -17.96 1.42
N GLY A 83 11.71 -18.00 0.66
CA GLY A 83 12.26 -16.82 -0.01
C GLY A 83 11.33 -16.13 -1.03
N ASN A 84 10.24 -16.78 -1.42
CA ASN A 84 9.21 -16.23 -2.30
C ASN A 84 8.08 -15.49 -1.55
N VAL A 85 8.08 -15.51 -0.21
CA VAL A 85 7.13 -14.77 0.62
C VAL A 85 7.57 -13.31 0.68
N HIS A 86 6.65 -12.40 0.39
CA HIS A 86 6.93 -10.97 0.43
C HIS A 86 7.02 -10.48 1.88
N ASP A 87 7.95 -9.57 2.18
CA ASP A 87 8.26 -9.18 3.55
C ASP A 87 7.05 -8.68 4.35
N SER A 88 6.14 -7.96 3.68
CA SER A 88 4.90 -7.47 4.28
C SER A 88 3.95 -8.56 4.78
N GLN A 89 4.03 -9.78 4.23
CA GLN A 89 3.21 -10.91 4.66
C GLN A 89 3.79 -11.63 5.89
N ALA A 90 5.12 -11.61 6.01
CA ALA A 90 5.85 -12.22 7.12
C ALA A 90 5.99 -11.28 8.34
N PHE A 91 5.78 -9.97 8.15
CA PHE A 91 5.78 -8.98 9.23
C PHE A 91 4.96 -9.35 10.49
N PRO A 92 3.73 -9.90 10.40
CA PRO A 92 2.91 -10.15 11.58
C PRO A 92 3.48 -11.24 12.50
N THR A 93 4.11 -12.27 11.91
CA THR A 93 4.74 -13.36 12.67
C THR A 93 6.00 -12.89 13.39
N LEU A 94 6.72 -11.94 12.79
CA LEU A 94 7.86 -11.29 13.45
C LEU A 94 7.38 -10.32 14.55
N PHE A 95 6.36 -9.53 14.25
CA PHE A 95 5.86 -8.50 15.16
C PHE A 95 5.26 -9.09 16.44
N SER A 96 4.58 -10.24 16.39
CA SER A 96 4.06 -10.90 17.59
C SER A 96 5.15 -11.22 18.63
N LYS A 97 6.37 -11.52 18.18
CA LYS A 97 7.53 -11.72 19.07
C LYS A 97 8.05 -10.41 19.67
N LEU A 98 7.82 -9.29 18.98
CA LEU A 98 8.24 -7.96 19.41
C LEU A 98 7.25 -7.29 20.37
N GLU A 99 5.99 -7.75 20.42
CA GLU A 99 4.96 -7.18 21.28
C GLU A 99 5.38 -7.15 22.76
N ALA A 100 6.09 -8.18 23.22
CA ALA A 100 6.60 -8.27 24.59
C ALA A 100 7.53 -7.11 24.98
N PHE A 101 8.21 -6.50 24.01
CA PHE A 101 9.14 -5.39 24.25
C PHE A 101 8.47 -4.02 24.24
N SER A 102 7.17 -3.93 23.91
CA SER A 102 6.40 -2.68 23.87
C SER A 102 7.14 -1.53 23.15
N PRO A 103 7.56 -1.72 21.88
CA PRO A 103 8.37 -0.73 21.19
C PRO A 103 7.58 0.55 20.89
N ARG A 104 8.16 1.72 21.20
CA ARG A 104 7.57 3.01 20.82
C ARG A 104 7.79 3.35 19.34
N TYR A 105 8.91 2.91 18.79
CA TYR A 105 9.31 3.15 17.40
C TYR A 105 9.69 1.83 16.74
N ILE A 106 9.27 1.65 15.49
CA ILE A 106 9.74 0.55 14.65
C ILE A 106 10.33 1.14 13.37
N ILE A 107 11.62 0.89 13.17
CA ILE A 107 12.33 1.25 11.95
C ILE A 107 12.29 0.02 11.06
N ALA A 108 11.79 0.17 9.83
CA ALA A 108 11.65 -0.95 8.91
C ALA A 108 12.00 -0.55 7.48
N ASP A 109 12.54 -1.50 6.73
CA ASP A 109 12.95 -1.30 5.34
C ASP A 109 11.78 -1.06 4.40
N SER A 110 12.09 -0.70 3.15
CA SER A 110 11.07 -0.42 2.13
C SER A 110 10.14 -1.59 1.82
N GLY A 111 10.56 -2.83 2.07
CA GLY A 111 9.72 -4.03 1.92
C GLY A 111 8.51 -4.07 2.87
N TYR A 112 8.65 -3.44 4.04
CA TYR A 112 7.59 -3.33 5.06
C TYR A 112 6.71 -2.08 4.90
N LYS A 113 7.09 -1.17 3.98
CA LYS A 113 6.41 0.10 3.76
C LYS A 113 5.08 -0.11 3.01
N THR A 114 4.07 -0.57 3.74
CA THR A 114 2.70 -0.76 3.23
C THR A 114 1.69 -0.01 4.10
N PRO A 115 0.58 0.49 3.52
CA PRO A 115 -0.48 1.16 4.30
C PRO A 115 -1.04 0.28 5.42
N ALA A 116 -1.21 -1.02 5.16
CA ALA A 116 -1.70 -1.99 6.15
C ALA A 116 -0.81 -2.07 7.39
N ILE A 117 0.51 -2.20 7.20
CA ILE A 117 1.48 -2.25 8.31
C ILE A 117 1.52 -0.91 9.05
N ALA A 118 1.53 0.20 8.31
CA ALA A 118 1.52 1.54 8.91
C ALA A 118 0.29 1.74 9.81
N HIS A 119 -0.90 1.42 9.30
CA HIS A 119 -2.17 1.51 10.04
C HIS A 119 -2.19 0.61 11.26
N TYR A 120 -1.73 -0.64 11.10
CA TYR A 120 -1.67 -1.62 12.18
C TYR A 120 -0.76 -1.16 13.33
N LEU A 121 0.40 -0.57 13.03
CA LEU A 121 1.32 -0.03 14.03
C LEU A 121 0.75 1.22 14.70
N LEU A 122 0.17 2.14 13.92
CA LEU A 122 -0.42 3.38 14.45
C LEU A 122 -1.62 3.09 15.37
N LYS A 123 -2.50 2.13 15.03
CA LYS A 123 -3.60 1.69 15.90
C LYS A 123 -3.13 1.17 17.26
N ARG A 124 -1.88 0.71 17.36
CA ARG A 124 -1.24 0.21 18.58
C ARG A 124 -0.37 1.27 19.28
N ASN A 125 -0.46 2.54 18.86
CA ASN A 125 0.36 3.65 19.35
C ASN A 125 1.87 3.46 19.15
N ILE A 126 2.26 2.70 18.13
CA ILE A 126 3.66 2.51 17.72
C ILE A 126 3.92 3.42 16.53
N ILE A 127 5.04 4.16 16.55
CA ILE A 127 5.39 5.09 15.49
C ILE A 127 6.24 4.34 14.44
N PRO A 128 5.70 4.08 13.23
CA PRO A 128 6.50 3.48 12.16
C PRO A 128 7.44 4.52 11.54
N VAL A 129 8.71 4.16 11.40
CA VAL A 129 9.73 4.96 10.73
C VAL A 129 10.19 4.20 9.49
N PHE A 130 9.65 4.62 8.34
CA PHE A 130 9.97 4.01 7.04
C PHE A 130 10.95 4.88 6.25
N PRO A 131 11.77 4.28 5.37
CA PRO A 131 12.64 5.04 4.49
C PRO A 131 11.85 6.00 3.60
N TYR A 132 12.42 7.19 3.40
CA TYR A 132 11.85 8.19 2.51
C TYR A 132 11.84 7.66 1.06
N THR A 133 10.70 7.80 0.39
CA THR A 133 10.58 7.49 -1.04
C THR A 133 10.36 8.80 -1.76
N ARG A 134 11.27 9.13 -2.69
CA ARG A 134 11.11 10.33 -3.51
C ARG A 134 9.78 10.24 -4.29
N PRO A 135 8.93 11.29 -4.27
CA PRO A 135 7.71 11.31 -5.06
C PRO A 135 8.02 11.01 -6.52
N LYS A 136 7.37 9.96 -7.05
CA LYS A 136 7.45 9.58 -8.46
C LYS A 136 6.43 10.42 -9.22
N GLY A 137 6.90 11.30 -10.09
CA GLY A 137 6.06 12.19 -10.88
C GLY A 137 6.85 12.80 -12.02
N VAL A 138 6.13 13.28 -13.03
CA VAL A 138 6.75 14.00 -14.14
C VAL A 138 7.29 15.33 -13.62
N ARG A 139 8.55 15.65 -13.92
CA ARG A 139 9.14 16.94 -13.52
C ARG A 139 8.36 18.07 -14.19
N GLY A 140 8.05 19.12 -13.42
CA GLY A 140 7.28 20.28 -13.89
C GLY A 140 5.76 20.15 -13.72
N ASN A 141 5.25 18.97 -13.37
CA ASN A 141 3.83 18.80 -13.06
C ASN A 141 3.52 19.19 -11.61
N LEU A 142 2.25 19.58 -11.38
CA LEU A 142 1.71 19.80 -10.04
C LEU A 142 1.88 18.55 -9.17
N ARG A 143 2.34 18.77 -7.94
CA ARG A 143 2.60 17.75 -6.92
C ARG A 143 1.33 17.50 -6.10
N PRO A 144 1.24 16.35 -5.40
CA PRO A 144 0.15 16.10 -4.46
C PRO A 144 0.02 17.17 -3.37
N SER A 145 1.12 17.84 -3.00
CA SER A 145 1.13 18.95 -2.03
C SER A 145 0.39 20.20 -2.51
N ASP A 146 0.20 20.34 -3.83
CA ASP A 146 -0.44 21.52 -4.42
C ASP A 146 -1.97 21.39 -4.42
N PHE A 147 -2.50 20.23 -3.96
CA PHE A 147 -3.92 19.97 -3.82
C PHE A 147 -4.28 19.86 -2.35
N VAL A 148 -5.24 20.66 -1.91
CA VAL A 148 -5.65 20.73 -0.50
C VAL A 148 -6.86 19.83 -0.29
N TYR A 149 -6.83 18.99 0.74
CA TYR A 149 -7.99 18.19 1.12
C TYR A 149 -8.84 18.94 2.13
N ASP A 150 -10.12 19.09 1.83
CA ASP A 150 -11.13 19.60 2.74
C ASP A 150 -11.87 18.42 3.40
N SER A 151 -11.68 18.24 4.70
CA SER A 151 -12.32 17.15 5.45
C SER A 151 -13.78 17.40 5.78
N TYR A 152 -14.25 18.65 5.75
CA TYR A 152 -15.64 18.99 6.04
C TYR A 152 -16.54 18.66 4.83
N TYR A 153 -16.10 19.03 3.63
CA TYR A 153 -16.83 18.74 2.39
C TYR A 153 -16.42 17.42 1.72
N ASP A 154 -15.38 16.75 2.24
CA ASP A 154 -14.80 15.53 1.67
C ASP A 154 -14.46 15.69 0.17
N CYS A 155 -13.65 16.70 -0.12
CA CYS A 155 -13.23 17.03 -1.47
C CYS A 155 -11.79 17.50 -1.52
N TYR A 156 -11.21 17.53 -2.72
CA TYR A 156 -9.92 18.17 -2.95
C TYR A 156 -10.10 19.49 -3.70
N LEU A 157 -9.27 20.47 -3.38
CA LEU A 157 -9.19 21.75 -4.07
C LEU A 157 -7.86 21.82 -4.83
N CYS A 158 -7.90 22.23 -6.10
CA CYS A 158 -6.69 22.53 -6.86
C CYS A 158 -6.22 23.98 -6.65
N PRO A 159 -5.03 24.34 -7.17
CA PRO A 159 -4.52 25.71 -7.10
C PRO A 159 -5.45 26.78 -7.70
N GLU A 160 -6.31 26.40 -8.66
CA GLU A 160 -7.32 27.28 -9.27
C GLU A 160 -8.68 27.21 -8.54
N ASN A 161 -8.70 26.71 -7.30
CA ASN A 161 -9.88 26.57 -6.44
C ASN A 161 -11.02 25.72 -7.04
N GLN A 162 -10.72 24.84 -7.99
CA GLN A 162 -11.70 23.90 -8.53
C GLN A 162 -11.81 22.68 -7.62
N VAL A 163 -13.06 22.21 -7.45
CA VAL A 163 -13.41 21.10 -6.56
C VAL A 163 -13.25 19.77 -7.29
N PHE A 164 -12.63 18.82 -6.59
CA PHE A 164 -12.50 17.43 -6.98
C PHE A 164 -13.43 16.61 -6.11
N THR A 165 -14.48 16.08 -6.72
CA THR A 165 -15.51 15.34 -6.00
C THR A 165 -15.13 13.86 -5.89
N TYR A 166 -15.57 13.25 -4.80
CA TYR A 166 -15.43 11.81 -4.60
C TYR A 166 -16.17 11.05 -5.72
N CYS A 167 -15.47 10.11 -6.35
CA CYS A 167 -16.01 9.29 -7.43
C CYS A 167 -16.32 7.87 -6.95
N THR A 168 -15.33 7.20 -6.38
CA THR A 168 -15.44 5.81 -5.91
C THR A 168 -14.25 5.43 -5.03
N THR A 169 -14.45 4.43 -4.17
CA THR A 169 -13.37 3.72 -3.49
C THR A 169 -13.04 2.43 -4.24
N THR A 170 -11.77 2.27 -4.56
CA THR A 170 -11.23 1.11 -5.27
C THR A 170 -11.10 -0.10 -4.35
N ARG A 171 -10.99 -1.30 -4.94
CA ARG A 171 -10.72 -2.54 -4.20
C ARG A 171 -9.41 -2.54 -3.42
N ALA A 172 -8.46 -1.69 -3.82
CA ALA A 172 -7.17 -1.53 -3.16
C ALA A 172 -7.22 -0.58 -1.95
N GLY A 173 -8.40 -0.07 -1.57
CA GLY A 173 -8.55 0.83 -0.43
C GLY A 173 -8.24 2.30 -0.73
N TYR A 174 -8.30 2.72 -2.00
CA TYR A 174 -8.09 4.12 -2.37
C TYR A 174 -9.41 4.78 -2.79
N ARG A 175 -9.77 5.88 -2.14
CA ARG A 175 -10.76 6.86 -2.59
C ARG A 175 -10.22 7.63 -3.79
N GLU A 176 -10.97 7.67 -4.87
CA GLU A 176 -10.68 8.48 -6.06
C GLU A 176 -11.49 9.77 -6.05
N TYR A 177 -10.80 10.90 -6.19
CA TYR A 177 -11.39 12.22 -6.38
C TYR A 177 -11.04 12.71 -7.79
N LYS A 178 -12.06 13.18 -8.52
CA LYS A 178 -11.90 13.54 -9.94
C LYS A 178 -12.27 14.99 -10.18
N SER A 179 -11.51 15.66 -11.02
CA SER A 179 -11.87 16.99 -11.53
C SER A 179 -12.98 16.89 -12.57
N ASP A 180 -13.68 18.01 -12.80
CA ASP A 180 -14.60 18.16 -13.92
C ASP A 180 -13.80 18.45 -15.21
N PRO A 181 -13.84 17.56 -16.22
CA PRO A 181 -13.17 17.78 -17.50
C PRO A 181 -13.62 19.06 -18.19
N THR A 182 -14.91 19.42 -18.11
CA THR A 182 -15.49 20.55 -18.84
C THR A 182 -14.88 21.88 -18.39
N VAL A 183 -14.62 22.00 -17.09
CA VAL A 183 -13.94 23.15 -16.50
C VAL A 183 -12.43 23.09 -16.78
N CYS A 184 -11.83 21.90 -16.72
CA CYS A 184 -10.39 21.72 -16.93
C CYS A 184 -9.93 22.03 -18.36
N VAL A 185 -10.78 21.89 -19.39
CA VAL A 185 -10.41 22.20 -20.79
C VAL A 185 -9.90 23.64 -20.94
N ALA A 186 -10.53 24.58 -20.25
CA ALA A 186 -10.19 26.01 -20.29
C ALA A 186 -9.16 26.43 -19.23
N CYS A 187 -8.62 25.48 -18.45
CA CYS A 187 -7.75 25.81 -17.33
C CYS A 187 -6.33 26.20 -17.80
N PRO A 188 -5.77 27.32 -17.32
CA PRO A 188 -4.43 27.76 -17.70
C PRO A 188 -3.34 26.78 -17.23
N LEU A 189 -3.59 26.06 -16.13
CA LEU A 189 -2.65 25.08 -15.57
C LEU A 189 -2.80 23.67 -16.16
N LEU A 190 -3.65 23.46 -17.18
CA LEU A 190 -3.93 22.11 -17.71
C LEU A 190 -2.65 21.36 -18.10
N SER A 191 -1.71 22.04 -18.79
CA SER A 191 -0.45 21.48 -19.29
C SER A 191 0.48 20.95 -18.18
N VAL A 192 0.44 21.57 -17.00
CA VAL A 192 1.22 21.18 -15.81
C VAL A 192 0.40 20.33 -14.83
N CYS A 193 -0.92 20.34 -14.92
CA CYS A 193 -1.80 19.61 -14.01
C CYS A 193 -1.95 18.12 -14.40
N THR A 194 -2.35 17.83 -15.65
CA THR A 194 -2.64 16.48 -16.13
C THR A 194 -2.26 16.30 -17.59
N ARG A 195 -1.80 15.09 -17.95
CA ARG A 195 -1.58 14.68 -19.35
C ARG A 195 -2.65 13.67 -19.83
N SER A 196 -3.73 13.54 -19.05
CA SER A 196 -4.85 12.66 -19.39
C SER A 196 -5.50 13.12 -20.69
N GLN A 197 -5.80 12.19 -21.60
CA GLN A 197 -6.54 12.49 -22.84
C GLN A 197 -7.92 13.08 -22.55
N ASN A 198 -8.53 12.66 -21.43
CA ASN A 198 -9.84 13.15 -21.00
C ASN A 198 -9.76 14.48 -20.26
N GLN A 199 -8.58 15.11 -20.18
CA GLN A 199 -8.33 16.37 -19.47
C GLN A 199 -8.79 16.34 -18.00
N GLN A 200 -8.92 15.14 -17.44
CA GLN A 200 -9.33 14.88 -16.07
C GLN A 200 -8.11 14.58 -15.20
N LYS A 201 -8.05 15.20 -14.03
CA LYS A 201 -7.08 14.88 -12.98
C LYS A 201 -7.75 13.97 -11.95
N VAL A 202 -7.04 12.93 -11.54
CA VAL A 202 -7.47 12.01 -10.50
C VAL A 202 -6.49 12.11 -9.33
N ILE A 203 -7.03 12.28 -8.13
CA ILE A 203 -6.28 12.25 -6.86
C ILE A 203 -6.78 11.03 -6.10
N THR A 204 -5.85 10.30 -5.50
CA THR A 204 -6.17 9.14 -4.68
C THR A 204 -5.78 9.36 -3.23
N ARG A 205 -6.62 8.91 -2.32
CA ARG A 205 -6.38 8.92 -0.87
C ARG A 205 -6.70 7.55 -0.31
N HIS A 206 -5.85 6.98 0.53
CA HIS A 206 -6.18 5.72 1.20
C HIS A 206 -7.33 5.95 2.20
N VAL A 207 -8.23 4.97 2.30
CA VAL A 207 -9.36 4.94 3.26
C VAL A 207 -8.87 5.06 4.69
#